data_AF-A0A346N1T5-F1
#
_entry.id   AF-A0A346N1T5-F1
#
_cell.length_a   1.000
_cell.length_b   1.000
_cell.length_c   1.000
_cell.angle_alpha   90.00
_cell.angle_beta   90.00
_cell.angle_gamma   90.00
#
_symmetry.space_group_name_H-M   'P 1'
#
loop_
_entity.id
_entity.type
_entity.pdbx_description
1 polymer ?
#
loop_
_entity_poly.entity_id
_entity_poly.type
_entity_poly.pdbx_seq_one_letter_code
_entity_poly.pdbx_strand_id
1 'polypeptide(L)'
;MKLEDTLGKTISDFCRNGYVNTADNHCAHFVSHVLEVDSGYDCRLHTGKPHAAASLRVHELFAGCPKVGLFKDAPAAPFLVFVTAKGNVDLANHSMRNVPQKHVGICDGTHVYNYSNTDDRVVRQTPPDFLKRFDAVYDGDQALFYGTMPPGAKLPERAGAGAGAAPASVPTLPPALASTRPAVVLREVAASQGSKDYFAKIGAAAEFYVARSIGYESYKGIYQPTAKCYGPVYKARDYAALYGPAAALVGVIAVSESGGYFNRVNSYDRAAFTFGFFQLAAHTPDDNLILLFRQLTARHAGFRAQFPELAVQEGRLHRRLDGGVLASLEREYPRPQKPQELNLKDFMNYLNPDPAAVGRVELENAARLVLLANGDASFNDLQVNVAVEISMRKLRRLYDPWYGLDGRSDLVCTAVADIHHQGRGSKTEVRAALGKSGLVKQLTELCRIGAGSYPERCASLRKALDKAKADGLLGSAVFDRASGLFKPSTGWIA
;
A
#
# COMPACT_ATOMS: atom_id res chain seq x y z
N MET A 1 -8.12 -20.30 18.81
CA MET A 1 -8.59 -20.17 20.22
C MET A 1 -10.11 -20.06 20.17
N LYS A 2 -10.83 -20.87 20.95
CA LYS A 2 -12.29 -20.71 21.09
C LYS A 2 -12.59 -19.63 22.12
N LEU A 3 -13.70 -18.91 21.97
CA LEU A 3 -14.06 -17.86 22.93
C LEU A 3 -14.35 -18.43 24.32
N GLU A 4 -14.87 -19.65 24.40
CA GLU A 4 -15.12 -20.38 25.63
C GLU A 4 -13.83 -20.62 26.42
N ASP A 5 -12.71 -20.86 25.74
CA ASP A 5 -11.41 -21.06 26.37
C ASP A 5 -10.87 -19.78 27.02
N THR A 6 -11.50 -18.63 26.78
CA THR A 6 -11.10 -17.36 27.39
C THR A 6 -11.78 -17.11 28.73
N LEU A 7 -12.88 -17.81 29.04
CA LEU A 7 -13.68 -17.52 30.22
C LEU A 7 -12.91 -17.75 31.53
N GLY A 8 -13.06 -16.80 32.45
CA GLY A 8 -12.37 -16.82 33.74
C GLY A 8 -10.88 -16.43 33.69
N LYS A 9 -10.30 -16.23 32.50
CA LYS A 9 -8.91 -15.76 32.37
C LYS A 9 -8.78 -14.28 32.69
N THR A 10 -7.62 -13.91 33.19
CA THR A 10 -7.19 -12.54 33.49
C THR A 10 -6.38 -11.98 32.31
N ILE A 11 -6.11 -10.68 32.30
CA ILE A 11 -5.32 -10.07 31.22
C ILE A 11 -3.87 -10.61 31.18
N SER A 12 -3.35 -11.05 32.33
CA SER A 12 -2.01 -11.65 32.47
C SER A 12 -1.87 -12.94 31.67
N ASP A 13 -2.97 -13.66 31.43
CA ASP A 13 -3.00 -14.87 30.61
C ASP A 13 -2.81 -14.56 29.12
N PHE A 14 -3.02 -13.32 28.71
CA PHE A 14 -2.93 -12.87 27.32
C PHE A 14 -1.70 -11.99 27.05
N CYS A 15 -1.42 -11.02 27.93
CA CYS A 15 -0.44 -9.97 27.67
C CYS A 15 0.97 -10.32 28.16
N ARG A 16 1.81 -10.80 27.24
CA ARG A 16 3.25 -11.00 27.51
C ARG A 16 4.04 -9.69 27.56
N ASN A 17 3.48 -8.59 27.08
CA ASN A 17 4.10 -7.27 27.16
C ASN A 17 4.04 -6.65 28.57
N GLY A 18 3.35 -7.30 29.53
CA GLY A 18 3.34 -6.88 30.94
C GLY A 18 2.47 -5.68 31.24
N TYR A 19 1.56 -5.31 30.33
CA TYR A 19 0.52 -4.30 30.60
C TYR A 19 -0.69 -4.95 31.29
N VAL A 20 -0.51 -5.33 32.55
CA VAL A 20 -1.43 -6.25 33.28
C VAL A 20 -1.95 -5.68 34.61
N ASN A 21 -1.85 -4.37 34.81
CA ASN A 21 -2.27 -3.74 36.05
C ASN A 21 -3.80 -3.72 36.16
N THR A 22 -4.35 -4.37 37.18
CA THR A 22 -5.80 -4.53 37.39
C THR A 22 -6.56 -3.21 37.60
N ALA A 23 -5.85 -2.11 37.87
CA ALA A 23 -6.44 -0.76 37.90
C ALA A 23 -6.70 -0.16 36.50
N ASP A 24 -6.14 -0.73 35.44
CA ASP A 24 -6.32 -0.27 34.06
C ASP A 24 -7.57 -0.87 33.40
N ASN A 25 -8.11 -0.18 32.40
CA ASN A 25 -9.22 -0.70 31.61
C ASN A 25 -8.72 -1.69 30.54
N HIS A 26 -9.06 -2.97 30.68
CA HIS A 26 -8.55 -4.04 29.83
C HIS A 26 -9.53 -4.59 28.79
N CYS A 27 -10.69 -3.98 28.62
CA CYS A 27 -11.71 -4.46 27.66
C CYS A 27 -11.21 -4.50 26.21
N ALA A 28 -10.66 -3.40 25.70
CA ALA A 28 -10.03 -3.39 24.37
C ALA A 28 -8.78 -4.26 24.33
N HIS A 29 -8.01 -4.30 25.42
CA HIS A 29 -6.77 -5.07 25.51
C HIS A 29 -7.02 -6.58 25.35
N PHE A 30 -8.02 -7.11 26.06
CA PHE A 30 -8.49 -8.49 25.94
C PHE A 30 -8.97 -8.81 24.51
N VAL A 31 -9.91 -8.01 23.99
CA VAL A 31 -10.49 -8.23 22.65
C VAL A 31 -9.38 -8.24 21.60
N SER A 32 -8.42 -7.32 21.72
CA SER A 32 -7.32 -7.18 20.78
C SER A 32 -6.32 -8.32 20.86
N HIS A 33 -6.07 -8.89 22.05
CA HIS A 33 -5.25 -10.10 22.17
C HIS A 33 -5.93 -11.34 21.58
N VAL A 34 -7.23 -11.51 21.83
CA VAL A 34 -7.99 -12.65 21.28
C VAL A 34 -8.06 -12.60 19.77
N LEU A 35 -8.20 -11.39 19.21
CA LEU A 35 -8.30 -11.17 17.77
C LEU A 35 -6.96 -10.88 17.09
N GLU A 36 -5.85 -10.84 17.82
CA GLU A 36 -4.52 -10.48 17.29
C GLU A 36 -4.52 -9.12 16.55
N VAL A 37 -5.20 -8.11 17.11
CA VAL A 37 -5.31 -6.74 16.56
C VAL A 37 -4.36 -5.79 17.29
N ASP A 38 -3.46 -5.11 16.57
CA ASP A 38 -2.46 -4.19 17.13
C ASP A 38 -2.52 -2.77 16.53
N SER A 39 -3.69 -2.34 16.05
CA SER A 39 -3.88 -1.00 15.51
C SER A 39 -3.95 0.10 16.59
N GLY A 40 -3.35 1.26 16.33
CA GLY A 40 -3.42 2.41 17.25
C GLY A 40 -2.42 2.31 18.41
N TYR A 41 -2.81 2.77 19.60
CA TYR A 41 -2.00 2.66 20.81
C TYR A 41 -2.11 1.25 21.41
N ASP A 42 -1.00 0.53 21.48
CA ASP A 42 -0.95 -0.88 21.87
C ASP A 42 -0.07 -1.14 23.12
N CYS A 43 -0.16 -2.36 23.67
CA CYS A 43 0.57 -2.75 24.87
C CYS A 43 2.10 -2.77 24.70
N ARG A 44 2.61 -3.01 23.49
CA ARG A 44 4.06 -2.96 23.19
C ARG A 44 4.56 -1.52 23.15
N LEU A 45 3.80 -0.60 22.55
CA LEU A 45 4.10 0.83 22.57
C LEU A 45 4.07 1.39 23.99
N HIS A 46 3.16 0.87 24.84
CA HIS A 46 3.08 1.30 26.24
C HIS A 46 4.27 0.82 27.07
N THR A 47 4.69 -0.45 26.95
CA THR A 47 5.69 -1.04 27.85
C THR A 47 7.09 -1.17 27.25
N GLY A 48 7.24 -1.02 25.94
CA GLY A 48 8.50 -1.21 25.20
C GLY A 48 8.93 -2.67 25.04
N LYS A 49 8.11 -3.66 25.45
CA LYS A 49 8.46 -5.09 25.38
C LYS A 49 8.22 -5.68 23.99
N PRO A 50 9.00 -6.69 23.55
CA PRO A 50 9.03 -7.13 22.15
C PRO A 50 7.96 -8.19 21.79
N HIS A 51 6.98 -8.45 22.64
CA HIS A 51 5.97 -9.49 22.39
C HIS A 51 4.82 -8.97 21.51
N ALA A 52 3.98 -9.90 21.04
CA ALA A 52 2.81 -9.60 20.21
C ALA A 52 1.97 -8.48 20.85
N ALA A 53 1.73 -7.43 20.07
CA ALA A 53 1.03 -6.23 20.49
C ALA A 53 -0.48 -6.44 20.45
N ALA A 54 -1.20 -5.67 21.26
CA ALA A 54 -2.65 -5.65 21.29
C ALA A 54 -3.14 -4.22 21.59
N SER A 55 -4.09 -3.72 20.80
CA SER A 55 -4.66 -2.39 20.96
C SER A 55 -5.28 -2.19 22.34
N LEU A 56 -5.04 -1.03 22.94
CA LEU A 56 -5.49 -0.70 24.31
C LEU A 56 -6.74 0.19 24.34
N ARG A 57 -7.15 0.75 23.20
CA ARG A 57 -8.14 1.83 23.17
C ARG A 57 -9.39 1.47 22.38
N VAL A 58 -10.53 1.45 23.09
CA VAL A 58 -11.85 1.12 22.53
C VAL A 58 -12.25 1.99 21.34
N HIS A 59 -12.02 3.30 21.42
CA HIS A 59 -12.41 4.24 20.37
C HIS A 59 -11.56 4.13 19.11
N GLU A 60 -10.28 3.76 19.26
CA GLU A 60 -9.40 3.47 18.13
C GLU A 60 -9.78 2.12 17.49
N LEU A 61 -10.16 1.13 18.29
CA LEU A 61 -10.68 -0.15 17.81
C LEU A 61 -12.02 0.03 17.07
N PHE A 62 -12.91 0.90 17.56
CA PHE A 62 -14.15 1.27 16.90
C PHE A 62 -13.89 1.91 15.53
N ALA A 63 -13.01 2.90 15.46
CA ALA A 63 -12.64 3.56 14.20
C ALA A 63 -11.88 2.62 13.23
N GLY A 64 -11.23 1.57 13.77
CA GLY A 64 -10.56 0.54 12.98
C GLY A 64 -11.48 -0.54 12.42
N CYS A 65 -12.76 -0.58 12.82
CA CYS A 65 -13.74 -1.50 12.23
C CYS A 65 -14.05 -1.05 10.80
N PRO A 66 -14.23 -1.93 9.81
CA PRO A 66 -14.59 -1.51 8.44
C PRO A 66 -16.00 -0.92 8.31
N LYS A 67 -16.93 -1.38 9.14
CA LYS A 67 -18.29 -0.90 9.26
C LYS A 67 -18.66 -0.82 10.73
N VAL A 68 -19.35 0.24 11.11
CA VAL A 68 -20.00 0.38 12.41
C VAL A 68 -21.45 0.75 12.22
N GLY A 69 -22.28 0.44 13.22
CA GLY A 69 -23.69 0.80 13.18
C GLY A 69 -24.38 0.51 14.51
N LEU A 70 -25.69 0.73 14.53
CA LEU A 70 -26.52 0.35 15.68
C LEU A 70 -26.57 -1.18 15.78
N PHE A 71 -26.52 -1.72 16.99
CA PHE A 71 -26.47 -3.16 17.22
C PHE A 71 -27.62 -3.94 16.55
N LYS A 72 -28.82 -3.36 16.44
CA LYS A 72 -29.98 -3.96 15.75
C LYS A 72 -29.72 -4.24 14.27
N ASP A 73 -28.78 -3.52 13.66
CA ASP A 73 -28.41 -3.60 12.25
C ASP A 73 -27.11 -4.41 12.06
N ALA A 74 -26.68 -5.15 13.08
CA ALA A 74 -25.44 -5.89 13.06
C ALA A 74 -25.45 -7.02 12.01
N PRO A 75 -24.32 -7.27 11.35
CA PRO A 75 -24.19 -8.38 10.40
C PRO A 75 -24.18 -9.73 11.12
N ALA A 76 -24.13 -10.82 10.34
CA ALA A 76 -23.92 -12.14 10.89
C ALA A 76 -22.63 -12.21 11.73
N ALA A 77 -22.74 -12.78 12.92
CA ALA A 77 -21.64 -12.92 13.86
C ALA A 77 -20.50 -13.83 13.34
N PRO A 78 -19.25 -13.65 13.83
CA PRO A 78 -18.87 -12.78 14.93
C PRO A 78 -18.63 -11.33 14.53
N PHE A 79 -18.90 -10.40 15.46
CA PHE A 79 -18.60 -8.97 15.34
C PHE A 79 -18.21 -8.37 16.70
N LEU A 80 -17.64 -7.17 16.70
CA LEU A 80 -17.39 -6.43 17.94
C LEU A 80 -18.65 -5.71 18.38
N VAL A 81 -18.98 -5.78 19.66
CA VAL A 81 -20.02 -4.96 20.27
C VAL A 81 -19.38 -3.91 21.16
N PHE A 82 -19.83 -2.68 21.00
CA PHE A 82 -19.40 -1.52 21.76
C PHE A 82 -20.57 -0.95 22.54
N VAL A 83 -20.28 -0.37 23.71
CA VAL A 83 -21.28 0.28 24.55
C VAL A 83 -20.73 1.57 25.15
N THR A 84 -21.49 2.64 25.01
CA THR A 84 -21.26 3.97 25.57
C THR A 84 -22.53 4.82 25.35
N ALA A 85 -22.57 6.03 25.90
CA ALA A 85 -23.68 6.96 25.69
C ALA A 85 -23.83 7.32 24.20
N LYS A 86 -25.07 7.41 23.70
CA LYS A 86 -25.36 7.67 22.28
C LYS A 86 -24.61 8.89 21.71
N GLY A 87 -24.52 9.96 22.48
CA GLY A 87 -23.83 11.20 22.10
C GLY A 87 -22.30 11.07 21.95
N ASN A 88 -21.71 9.93 22.32
CA ASN A 88 -20.29 9.66 22.15
C ASN A 88 -19.96 9.00 20.80
N VAL A 89 -20.95 8.60 20.00
CA VAL A 89 -20.73 7.91 18.73
C VAL A 89 -21.24 8.75 17.58
N ASP A 90 -20.38 8.94 16.58
CA ASP A 90 -20.74 9.51 15.29
C ASP A 90 -20.58 8.43 14.22
N LEU A 91 -21.71 7.80 13.87
CA LEU A 91 -21.73 6.71 12.89
C LEU A 91 -21.43 7.20 11.47
N ALA A 92 -21.75 8.46 11.15
CA ALA A 92 -21.49 9.02 9.82
C ALA A 92 -19.99 9.24 9.60
N ASN A 93 -19.31 9.76 10.63
CA ASN A 93 -17.86 9.99 10.61
C ASN A 93 -17.04 8.82 11.15
N HIS A 94 -17.68 7.67 11.40
CA HIS A 94 -17.01 6.46 11.84
C HIS A 94 -16.16 6.64 13.11
N SER A 95 -16.65 7.42 14.08
CA SER A 95 -15.85 7.81 15.24
C SER A 95 -16.58 7.60 16.55
N MET A 96 -15.79 7.39 17.61
CA MET A 96 -16.23 7.31 18.98
C MET A 96 -15.37 8.24 19.83
N ARG A 97 -15.99 9.02 20.72
CA ARG A 97 -15.27 9.94 21.60
C ARG A 97 -14.37 9.16 22.57
N ASN A 98 -13.20 9.71 22.85
CA ASN A 98 -12.32 9.16 23.87
C ASN A 98 -12.78 9.55 25.28
N VAL A 99 -13.77 8.84 25.82
CA VAL A 99 -14.30 9.05 27.19
C VAL A 99 -14.06 7.83 28.09
N PRO A 100 -13.96 7.96 29.42
CA PRO A 100 -13.75 6.80 30.29
C PRO A 100 -14.87 5.76 30.24
N GLN A 101 -16.13 6.20 30.08
CA GLN A 101 -17.32 5.34 30.06
C GLN A 101 -17.56 4.76 28.65
N LYS A 102 -16.75 3.76 28.28
CA LYS A 102 -16.92 2.97 27.06
C LYS A 102 -16.35 1.57 27.23
N HIS A 103 -17.01 0.57 26.62
CA HIS A 103 -16.60 -0.83 26.70
C HIS A 103 -16.73 -1.54 25.36
N VAL A 104 -16.01 -2.66 25.21
CA VAL A 104 -16.05 -3.52 24.01
C VAL A 104 -16.03 -5.00 24.37
N GLY A 105 -16.67 -5.82 23.54
CA GLY A 105 -16.62 -7.27 23.60
C GLY A 105 -16.75 -7.91 22.22
N ILE A 106 -16.57 -9.22 22.16
CA ILE A 106 -16.75 -10.04 20.95
C ILE A 106 -18.12 -10.70 21.03
N CYS A 107 -19.00 -10.43 20.08
CA CYS A 107 -20.31 -11.07 19.96
C CYS A 107 -20.22 -12.29 19.03
N ASP A 108 -20.62 -13.46 19.50
CA ASP A 108 -20.68 -14.71 18.70
C ASP A 108 -22.03 -14.94 18.01
N GLY A 109 -22.98 -14.01 18.22
CA GLY A 109 -24.36 -14.06 17.72
C GLY A 109 -25.38 -14.34 18.82
N THR A 110 -24.94 -14.93 19.94
CA THR A 110 -25.80 -15.24 21.10
C THR A 110 -25.30 -14.57 22.37
N HIS A 111 -23.98 -14.45 22.52
CA HIS A 111 -23.33 -13.95 23.71
C HIS A 111 -22.22 -12.95 23.37
N VAL A 112 -21.92 -12.09 24.34
CA VAL A 112 -20.83 -11.13 24.35
C VAL A 112 -19.75 -11.59 25.32
N TYR A 113 -18.56 -11.88 24.79
CA TYR A 113 -17.35 -12.18 25.55
C TYR A 113 -16.58 -10.87 25.76
N ASN A 114 -16.37 -10.49 27.01
CA ASN A 114 -15.72 -9.23 27.35
C ASN A 114 -14.92 -9.33 28.65
N TYR A 115 -13.95 -8.45 28.83
CA TYR A 115 -13.22 -8.33 30.09
C TYR A 115 -14.05 -7.53 31.10
N SER A 116 -14.34 -8.09 32.27
CA SER A 116 -14.92 -7.36 33.39
C SER A 116 -13.78 -6.76 34.22
N ASN A 117 -13.62 -5.42 34.19
CA ASN A 117 -12.59 -4.77 35.01
C ASN A 117 -12.88 -4.91 36.52
N THR A 118 -14.15 -5.01 36.91
CA THR A 118 -14.55 -5.21 38.32
C THR A 118 -14.25 -6.61 38.82
N ASP A 119 -14.48 -7.64 37.99
CA ASP A 119 -14.21 -9.03 38.36
C ASP A 119 -12.79 -9.49 38.01
N ASP A 120 -12.01 -8.63 37.35
CA ASP A 120 -10.69 -8.88 36.77
C ASP A 120 -10.59 -10.18 35.96
N ARG A 121 -11.62 -10.46 35.15
CA ARG A 121 -11.67 -11.68 34.33
C ARG A 121 -12.55 -11.52 33.11
N VAL A 122 -12.35 -12.41 32.13
CA VAL A 122 -13.26 -12.54 30.99
C VAL A 122 -14.57 -13.18 31.43
N VAL A 123 -15.69 -12.53 31.07
CA VAL A 123 -17.05 -12.97 31.34
C VAL A 123 -17.86 -13.10 30.04
N ARG A 124 -18.95 -13.87 30.12
CA ARG A 124 -19.91 -14.05 29.03
C ARG A 124 -21.29 -13.60 29.48
N GLN A 125 -21.95 -12.80 28.66
CA GLN A 125 -23.29 -12.28 28.94
C GLN A 125 -24.13 -12.27 27.67
N THR A 126 -25.45 -12.24 27.77
CA THR A 126 -26.30 -11.93 26.61
C THR A 126 -26.16 -10.45 26.24
N PRO A 127 -26.41 -10.02 24.99
CA PRO A 127 -26.38 -8.60 24.64
C PRO A 127 -27.29 -7.72 25.51
N PRO A 128 -28.53 -8.13 25.86
CA PRO A 128 -29.36 -7.39 26.82
C PRO A 128 -28.73 -7.24 28.21
N ASP A 129 -28.16 -8.31 28.77
CA ASP A 129 -27.49 -8.26 30.09
C ASP A 129 -26.22 -7.41 30.04
N PHE A 130 -25.50 -7.46 28.92
CA PHE A 130 -24.32 -6.64 28.67
C PHE A 130 -24.69 -5.15 28.67
N LEU A 131 -25.74 -4.74 27.95
CA LEU A 131 -26.24 -3.35 27.95
C LEU A 131 -26.72 -2.93 29.35
N LYS A 132 -27.58 -3.74 29.98
CA LYS A 132 -28.17 -3.45 31.29
C LYS A 132 -27.11 -3.22 32.37
N ARG A 133 -25.99 -3.94 32.31
CA ARG A 133 -24.86 -3.72 33.24
C ARG A 133 -24.28 -2.31 33.09
N PHE A 134 -24.12 -1.83 31.85
CA PHE A 134 -23.55 -0.50 31.62
C PHE A 134 -24.55 0.63 31.84
N ASP A 135 -25.84 0.40 31.60
CA ASP A 135 -26.90 1.34 32.01
C ASP A 135 -26.88 1.62 33.53
N ALA A 136 -26.47 0.63 34.33
CA ALA A 136 -26.40 0.77 35.78
C ALA A 136 -25.13 1.48 36.28
N VAL A 137 -24.08 1.57 35.47
CA VAL A 137 -22.76 2.05 35.91
C VAL A 137 -22.20 3.24 35.12
N TYR A 138 -22.75 3.55 33.95
CA TYR A 138 -22.35 4.68 33.11
C TYR A 138 -23.41 5.77 33.12
N ASP A 139 -22.99 7.01 32.99
CA ASP A 139 -23.89 8.16 32.95
C ASP A 139 -24.42 8.38 31.53
N GLY A 140 -25.71 8.72 31.44
CA GLY A 140 -26.39 9.05 30.19
C GLY A 140 -27.11 7.86 29.52
N ASP A 141 -27.68 8.12 28.35
CA ASP A 141 -28.46 7.16 27.57
C ASP A 141 -27.52 6.24 26.75
N GLN A 142 -27.24 5.05 27.28
CA GLN A 142 -26.34 4.09 26.65
C GLN A 142 -26.99 3.40 25.45
N ALA A 143 -26.16 2.96 24.51
CA ALA A 143 -26.59 2.11 23.42
C ALA A 143 -25.51 1.10 23.05
N LEU A 144 -25.96 0.00 22.43
CA LEU A 144 -25.07 -0.94 21.78
C LEU A 144 -24.83 -0.54 20.32
N PHE A 145 -23.57 -0.59 19.94
CA PHE A 145 -23.11 -0.41 18.57
C PHE A 145 -22.36 -1.65 18.13
N TYR A 146 -22.47 -2.04 16.87
CA TYR A 146 -21.60 -3.06 16.30
C TYR A 146 -20.42 -2.40 15.58
N GLY A 147 -19.31 -3.13 15.52
CA GLY A 147 -18.26 -2.94 14.54
C GLY A 147 -17.90 -4.27 13.90
N THR A 148 -17.80 -4.33 12.57
CA THR A 148 -17.24 -5.50 11.89
C THR A 148 -15.78 -5.69 12.27
N MET A 149 -15.30 -6.93 12.22
CA MET A 149 -13.94 -7.25 12.62
C MET A 149 -12.88 -6.38 11.92
N PRO A 150 -11.93 -5.79 12.68
CA PRO A 150 -10.84 -5.01 12.11
C PRO A 150 -10.03 -5.80 11.07
N PRO A 151 -9.46 -5.15 10.05
CA PRO A 151 -8.62 -5.82 9.06
C PRO A 151 -7.42 -6.54 9.71
N GLY A 152 -7.27 -7.83 9.44
CA GLY A 152 -6.22 -8.66 10.04
C GLY A 152 -6.61 -9.34 11.35
N ALA A 153 -7.82 -9.08 11.87
CA ALA A 153 -8.33 -9.78 13.05
C ALA A 153 -8.44 -11.29 12.77
N LYS A 154 -7.83 -12.09 13.64
CA LYS A 154 -7.97 -13.55 13.65
C LYS A 154 -9.26 -13.93 14.35
N LEU A 155 -10.15 -14.59 13.62
CA LEU A 155 -11.44 -14.99 14.17
C LEU A 155 -11.27 -16.14 15.17
N PRO A 156 -11.96 -16.10 16.33
CA PRO A 156 -12.03 -17.23 17.23
C PRO A 156 -12.70 -18.43 16.55
N GLU A 157 -12.25 -19.64 16.89
CA GLU A 157 -12.85 -20.88 16.40
C GLU A 157 -14.28 -21.02 16.93
N ARG A 158 -15.25 -21.36 16.07
CA ARG A 158 -16.63 -21.62 16.49
C ARG A 158 -16.70 -22.95 17.27
N ALA A 159 -17.41 -22.96 18.39
CA ALA A 159 -17.75 -24.20 19.08
C ALA A 159 -18.66 -25.06 18.18
N GLY A 160 -18.17 -26.21 17.70
CA GLY A 160 -19.02 -27.26 17.13
C GLY A 160 -18.80 -27.72 15.68
N ALA A 161 -17.65 -27.47 15.04
CA ALA A 161 -17.31 -28.14 13.78
C ALA A 161 -16.08 -29.04 13.96
N GLY A 162 -16.31 -30.36 13.93
CA GLY A 162 -15.29 -31.38 14.03
C GLY A 162 -14.37 -31.45 12.81
N ALA A 163 -13.16 -31.97 13.08
CA ALA A 163 -12.17 -32.58 12.19
C ALA A 163 -12.11 -32.14 10.71
N GLY A 164 -11.00 -31.48 10.37
CA GLY A 164 -10.37 -31.57 9.05
C GLY A 164 -10.77 -30.49 8.05
N ALA A 165 -10.06 -29.36 8.06
CA ALA A 165 -9.82 -28.56 6.86
C ALA A 165 -8.57 -27.70 7.04
N ALA A 166 -7.77 -27.62 5.98
CA ALA A 166 -6.49 -26.92 5.87
C ALA A 166 -6.60 -25.39 6.16
N PRO A 167 -5.49 -24.66 6.32
CA PRO A 167 -5.48 -23.31 6.89
C PRO A 167 -6.35 -22.35 6.06
N ALA A 168 -7.08 -21.48 6.78
CA ALA A 168 -8.03 -20.53 6.22
C ALA A 168 -7.40 -19.68 5.12
N SER A 169 -7.96 -19.82 3.92
CA SER A 169 -7.56 -19.17 2.69
C SER A 169 -7.64 -17.65 2.77
N VAL A 170 -6.65 -17.01 2.16
CA VAL A 170 -6.73 -15.67 1.56
C VAL A 170 -8.14 -15.50 0.96
N PRO A 171 -8.84 -14.34 1.16
CA PRO A 171 -10.15 -14.12 0.58
C PRO A 171 -10.11 -14.53 -0.89
N THR A 172 -10.83 -15.60 -1.19
CA THR A 172 -10.61 -16.37 -2.40
C THR A 172 -11.33 -15.66 -3.53
N LEU A 173 -10.79 -15.75 -4.75
CA LEU A 173 -11.49 -15.22 -5.90
C LEU A 173 -12.86 -15.92 -5.99
N PRO A 174 -13.94 -15.20 -6.37
CA PRO A 174 -15.18 -15.85 -6.73
C PRO A 174 -14.93 -17.03 -7.67
N PRO A 175 -15.44 -18.25 -7.39
CA PRO A 175 -15.13 -19.44 -8.18
C PRO A 175 -15.37 -19.26 -9.68
N ALA A 176 -16.41 -18.50 -10.04
CA ALA A 176 -16.69 -18.10 -11.42
C ALA A 176 -15.54 -17.30 -12.04
N LEU A 177 -15.00 -16.30 -11.34
CA LEU A 177 -13.84 -15.52 -11.82
C LEU A 177 -12.55 -16.34 -11.78
N ALA A 178 -12.38 -17.21 -10.79
CA ALA A 178 -11.23 -18.11 -10.67
C ALA A 178 -11.10 -19.02 -11.90
N SER A 179 -12.24 -19.54 -12.39
CA SER A 179 -12.29 -20.41 -13.57
C SER A 179 -11.95 -19.70 -14.90
N THR A 180 -12.08 -18.37 -14.96
CA THR A 180 -11.76 -17.57 -16.15
C THR A 180 -10.32 -17.07 -16.20
N ARG A 181 -9.62 -17.07 -15.06
CA ARG A 181 -8.25 -16.56 -14.94
C ARG A 181 -7.26 -17.63 -15.43
N PRO A 182 -6.35 -17.32 -16.38
CA PRO A 182 -5.34 -18.29 -16.81
C PRO A 182 -4.49 -18.78 -15.64
N ALA A 183 -4.30 -20.10 -15.50
CA ALA A 183 -3.50 -20.68 -14.42
C ALA A 183 -2.02 -20.30 -14.53
N VAL A 184 -1.38 -20.06 -13.38
CA VAL A 184 0.06 -19.82 -13.28
C VAL A 184 0.75 -21.06 -12.74
N VAL A 185 1.68 -21.59 -13.52
CA VAL A 185 2.62 -22.62 -13.08
C VAL A 185 3.92 -21.93 -12.71
N LEU A 186 4.35 -22.09 -11.45
CA LEU A 186 5.58 -21.51 -10.92
C LEU A 186 6.65 -22.60 -10.80
N ARG A 187 7.88 -22.25 -11.16
CA ARG A 187 9.06 -23.10 -10.99
C ARG A 187 10.14 -22.35 -10.24
N GLU A 188 10.64 -22.94 -9.17
CA GLU A 188 11.71 -22.39 -8.35
C GLU A 188 13.05 -23.07 -8.68
N VAL A 189 14.12 -22.30 -8.74
CA VAL A 189 15.48 -22.80 -8.96
C VAL A 189 16.41 -22.18 -7.91
N ALA A 190 17.23 -23.01 -7.26
CA ALA A 190 18.24 -22.50 -6.35
C ALA A 190 19.22 -21.56 -7.08
N ALA A 191 19.52 -20.44 -6.44
CA ALA A 191 20.43 -19.42 -6.94
C ALA A 191 21.53 -19.11 -5.90
N SER A 192 22.38 -18.14 -6.20
CA SER A 192 23.52 -17.77 -5.35
C SER A 192 23.11 -17.38 -3.93
N GLN A 193 23.92 -17.74 -2.93
CA GLN A 193 23.76 -17.32 -1.53
C GLN A 193 22.39 -17.69 -0.91
N GLY A 194 21.85 -18.85 -1.25
CA GLY A 194 20.58 -19.34 -0.69
C GLY A 194 19.33 -18.62 -1.23
N SER A 195 19.49 -17.75 -2.24
CA SER A 195 18.36 -17.17 -2.97
C SER A 195 17.73 -18.18 -3.91
N LYS A 196 16.52 -17.88 -4.39
CA LYS A 196 15.78 -18.65 -5.39
C LYS A 196 15.44 -17.77 -6.57
N ASP A 197 15.63 -18.29 -7.78
CA ASP A 197 15.09 -17.73 -9.01
C ASP A 197 13.72 -18.35 -9.31
N TYR A 198 12.77 -17.52 -9.70
CA TYR A 198 11.40 -17.92 -10.01
C TYR A 198 11.12 -17.74 -11.50
N PHE A 199 10.53 -18.77 -12.09
CA PHE A 199 10.06 -18.81 -13.45
C PHE A 199 8.55 -19.07 -13.45
N ALA A 200 7.85 -18.57 -14.46
CA ALA A 200 6.41 -18.77 -14.59
C ALA A 200 6.02 -19.17 -16.01
N LYS A 201 4.94 -19.95 -16.09
CA LYS A 201 4.21 -20.26 -17.31
C LYS A 201 2.73 -19.96 -17.09
N ILE A 202 2.11 -19.21 -18.00
CA ILE A 202 0.71 -18.80 -17.90
C ILE A 202 -0.03 -19.23 -19.17
N GLY A 203 -1.01 -20.13 -19.03
CA GLY A 203 -1.74 -20.70 -20.17
C GLY A 203 -0.79 -21.33 -21.21
N ALA A 204 -0.94 -20.92 -22.47
CA ALA A 204 -0.12 -21.40 -23.59
C ALA A 204 1.21 -20.64 -23.78
N ALA A 205 1.50 -19.61 -22.97
CA ALA A 205 2.74 -18.85 -23.09
C ALA A 205 3.97 -19.73 -22.84
N ALA A 206 5.11 -19.36 -23.45
CA ALA A 206 6.40 -19.92 -23.08
C ALA A 206 6.73 -19.60 -21.62
N GLU A 207 7.57 -20.43 -20.99
CA GLU A 207 8.06 -20.13 -19.65
C GLU A 207 8.99 -18.91 -19.69
N PHE A 208 8.90 -18.04 -18.69
CA PHE A 208 9.69 -16.82 -18.58
C PHE A 208 10.20 -16.58 -17.16
N TYR A 209 11.30 -15.83 -17.05
CA TYR A 209 11.87 -15.44 -15.77
C TYR A 209 11.01 -14.37 -15.09
N VAL A 210 10.67 -14.57 -13.82
CA VAL A 210 9.91 -13.58 -13.05
C VAL A 210 10.88 -12.71 -12.26
N ALA A 211 11.59 -13.30 -11.30
CA ALA A 211 12.45 -12.58 -10.36
C ALA A 211 13.31 -13.53 -9.52
N ARG A 212 14.13 -12.97 -8.63
CA ARG A 212 14.94 -13.64 -7.61
C ARG A 212 14.49 -13.21 -6.22
N SER A 213 14.48 -14.12 -5.24
CA SER A 213 14.26 -13.76 -3.84
C SER A 213 15.41 -12.91 -3.27
N ILE A 214 15.08 -11.92 -2.46
CA ILE A 214 16.06 -11.10 -1.73
C ILE A 214 15.50 -10.69 -0.36
N GLY A 215 16.39 -10.45 0.60
CA GLY A 215 16.07 -9.80 1.86
C GLY A 215 16.62 -8.39 1.90
N TYR A 216 15.89 -7.46 2.49
CA TYR A 216 16.31 -6.08 2.70
C TYR A 216 15.69 -5.56 4.01
N GLU A 217 16.54 -5.15 4.95
CA GLU A 217 16.10 -4.87 6.32
C GLU A 217 15.26 -6.03 6.91
N SER A 218 14.05 -5.76 7.39
CA SER A 218 13.11 -6.76 7.90
C SER A 218 12.28 -7.44 6.81
N TYR A 219 12.40 -7.01 5.55
CA TYR A 219 11.56 -7.47 4.45
C TYR A 219 12.22 -8.62 3.69
N LYS A 220 11.39 -9.52 3.16
CA LYS A 220 11.79 -10.50 2.15
C LYS A 220 10.79 -10.43 1.00
N GLY A 221 11.31 -10.36 -0.21
CA GLY A 221 10.49 -10.28 -1.41
C GLY A 221 11.31 -10.70 -2.64
N ILE A 222 10.92 -10.17 -3.79
CA ILE A 222 11.53 -10.47 -5.07
C ILE A 222 12.10 -9.23 -5.73
N TYR A 223 13.16 -9.41 -6.52
CA TYR A 223 13.75 -8.39 -7.40
C TYR A 223 14.26 -9.03 -8.67
N GLN A 224 14.44 -8.26 -9.73
CA GLN A 224 15.15 -8.75 -10.91
C GLN A 224 16.63 -8.32 -10.88
N PRO A 225 17.60 -9.25 -10.84
CA PRO A 225 19.00 -8.90 -10.98
C PRO A 225 19.26 -8.27 -12.36
N THR A 226 20.14 -7.27 -12.46
CA THR A 226 20.46 -6.60 -13.74
C THR A 226 20.92 -7.57 -14.82
N ALA A 227 21.70 -8.59 -14.45
CA ALA A 227 22.18 -9.64 -15.35
C ALA A 227 21.07 -10.57 -15.88
N LYS A 228 19.85 -10.47 -15.33
CA LYS A 228 18.68 -11.27 -15.73
C LYS A 228 17.53 -10.42 -16.26
N CYS A 229 17.71 -9.10 -16.41
CA CYS A 229 16.74 -8.27 -17.12
C CYS A 229 16.57 -8.75 -18.56
N TYR A 230 15.35 -8.66 -19.05
CA TYR A 230 14.99 -8.99 -20.43
C TYR A 230 13.68 -8.29 -20.80
N GLY A 231 13.25 -8.41 -22.05
CA GLY A 231 11.97 -7.86 -22.51
C GLY A 231 12.07 -6.42 -23.00
N PRO A 232 10.92 -5.78 -23.28
CA PRO A 232 10.87 -4.44 -23.87
C PRO A 232 11.49 -3.38 -22.95
N VAL A 233 12.21 -2.43 -23.56
CA VAL A 233 12.86 -1.30 -22.89
C VAL A 233 12.27 0.00 -23.42
N TYR A 234 11.92 0.90 -22.52
CA TYR A 234 11.44 2.25 -22.83
C TYR A 234 12.49 3.03 -23.61
N LYS A 235 12.06 3.65 -24.72
CA LYS A 235 12.86 4.57 -25.51
C LYS A 235 12.10 5.88 -25.66
N ALA A 236 12.65 6.97 -25.12
CA ALA A 236 12.00 8.27 -25.16
C ALA A 236 11.64 8.74 -26.58
N ARG A 237 12.46 8.40 -27.58
CA ARG A 237 12.23 8.75 -28.98
C ARG A 237 10.92 8.16 -29.54
N ASP A 238 10.53 6.97 -29.11
CA ASP A 238 9.32 6.29 -29.59
C ASP A 238 8.04 7.03 -29.15
N TYR A 239 8.15 7.85 -28.09
CA TYR A 239 7.04 8.59 -27.50
C TYR A 239 7.16 10.11 -27.64
N ALA A 240 8.24 10.60 -28.25
CA ALA A 240 8.52 12.03 -28.37
C ALA A 240 7.44 12.77 -29.18
N ALA A 241 6.83 12.12 -30.16
CA ALA A 241 5.73 12.72 -30.94
C ALA A 241 4.47 12.97 -30.10
N LEU A 242 4.23 12.15 -29.06
CA LEU A 242 3.04 12.25 -28.22
C LEU A 242 3.26 13.17 -27.01
N TYR A 243 4.43 13.08 -26.38
CA TYR A 243 4.68 13.75 -25.10
C TYR A 243 5.82 14.78 -25.15
N GLY A 244 6.46 14.97 -26.30
CA GLY A 244 7.54 15.94 -26.46
C GLY A 244 8.67 15.72 -25.45
N PRO A 245 9.23 16.79 -24.85
CA PRO A 245 10.29 16.69 -23.84
C PRO A 245 9.91 15.86 -22.60
N ALA A 246 8.62 15.70 -22.29
CA ALA A 246 8.20 14.88 -21.15
C ALA A 246 8.52 13.39 -21.34
N ALA A 247 8.56 12.90 -22.59
CA ALA A 247 9.03 11.54 -22.90
C ALA A 247 10.50 11.35 -22.49
N ALA A 248 11.34 12.36 -22.72
CA ALA A 248 12.74 12.31 -22.36
C ALA A 248 12.96 12.45 -20.86
N LEU A 249 12.17 13.32 -20.20
CA LEU A 249 12.17 13.47 -18.74
C LEU A 249 11.94 12.13 -18.04
N VAL A 250 10.87 11.40 -18.39
CA VAL A 250 10.59 10.10 -17.76
C VAL A 250 11.64 9.05 -18.14
N GLY A 251 12.22 9.14 -19.34
CA GLY A 251 13.31 8.27 -19.78
C GLY A 251 14.58 8.43 -18.94
N VAL A 252 14.97 9.67 -18.63
CA VAL A 252 16.14 9.95 -17.77
C VAL A 252 15.97 9.34 -16.38
N ILE A 253 14.78 9.50 -15.78
CA ILE A 253 14.46 8.91 -14.47
C ILE A 253 14.50 7.37 -14.55
N ALA A 254 13.87 6.78 -15.57
CA ALA A 254 13.75 5.34 -15.73
C ALA A 254 15.08 4.60 -15.85
N VAL A 255 16.12 5.26 -16.39
CA VAL A 255 17.47 4.66 -16.51
C VAL A 255 18.00 4.20 -15.16
N SER A 256 17.85 5.02 -14.11
CA SER A 256 18.37 4.70 -12.78
C SER A 256 17.44 3.80 -11.96
N GLU A 257 16.13 3.86 -12.23
CA GLU A 257 15.11 3.05 -11.53
C GLU A 257 15.12 1.58 -11.96
N SER A 258 15.17 1.35 -13.28
CA SER A 258 14.89 0.02 -13.84
C SER A 258 15.79 -0.35 -15.02
N GLY A 259 16.65 0.56 -15.48
CA GLY A 259 17.28 0.45 -16.80
C GLY A 259 16.30 0.65 -17.96
N GLY A 260 15.09 1.12 -17.69
CA GLY A 260 14.02 1.31 -18.67
C GLY A 260 13.18 0.06 -18.98
N TYR A 261 13.39 -1.07 -18.32
CA TYR A 261 12.66 -2.30 -18.62
C TYR A 261 11.19 -2.23 -18.17
N PHE A 262 10.26 -2.45 -19.10
CA PHE A 262 8.81 -2.38 -18.84
C PHE A 262 8.27 -3.45 -17.91
N ASN A 263 8.99 -4.55 -17.77
CA ASN A 263 8.62 -5.70 -16.93
C ASN A 263 9.35 -5.71 -15.58
N ARG A 264 10.02 -4.61 -15.21
CA ARG A 264 10.80 -4.51 -13.98
C ARG A 264 9.90 -4.66 -12.76
N VAL A 265 10.21 -5.58 -11.84
CA VAL A 265 9.43 -5.80 -10.62
C VAL A 265 10.33 -5.91 -9.39
N ASN A 266 9.93 -5.26 -8.30
CA ASN A 266 10.49 -5.43 -6.96
C ASN A 266 9.37 -5.48 -5.91
N SER A 267 9.62 -6.10 -4.75
CA SER A 267 8.64 -6.19 -3.66
C SER A 267 9.27 -6.31 -2.27
N TYR A 268 10.59 -6.19 -2.19
CA TYR A 268 11.38 -6.49 -0.99
C TYR A 268 11.53 -5.31 -0.02
N ASP A 269 10.76 -4.24 -0.15
CA ASP A 269 10.88 -3.07 0.70
C ASP A 269 9.51 -2.57 1.20
N ARG A 270 9.52 -1.41 1.86
CA ARG A 270 8.30 -0.78 2.42
C ARG A 270 7.22 -0.47 1.38
N ALA A 271 7.54 -0.40 0.09
CA ALA A 271 6.54 -0.21 -0.94
C ALA A 271 5.68 -1.47 -1.14
N ALA A 272 6.14 -2.62 -0.64
CA ALA A 272 5.61 -3.98 -0.81
C ALA A 272 5.58 -4.47 -2.27
N PHE A 273 5.47 -3.56 -3.23
CA PHE A 273 5.52 -3.84 -4.66
C PHE A 273 5.86 -2.56 -5.44
N THR A 274 6.79 -2.65 -6.37
CA THR A 274 7.04 -1.64 -7.41
C THR A 274 7.07 -2.35 -8.77
N PHE A 275 6.54 -1.69 -9.79
CA PHE A 275 6.45 -2.29 -11.12
C PHE A 275 6.69 -1.29 -12.25
N GLY A 276 7.25 -1.80 -13.34
CA GLY A 276 7.38 -1.11 -14.61
C GLY A 276 8.68 -0.32 -14.76
N PHE A 277 8.87 0.23 -15.95
CA PHE A 277 10.08 0.98 -16.30
C PHE A 277 10.30 2.22 -15.40
N PHE A 278 9.22 2.76 -14.85
CA PHE A 278 9.23 3.93 -13.97
C PHE A 278 9.16 3.56 -12.48
N GLN A 279 9.21 2.26 -12.14
CA GLN A 279 9.15 1.74 -10.77
C GLN A 279 8.00 2.33 -9.94
N LEU A 280 6.79 2.27 -10.50
CA LEU A 280 5.59 2.76 -9.83
C LEU A 280 5.35 1.94 -8.56
N ALA A 281 5.34 2.60 -7.39
CA ALA A 281 5.16 1.98 -6.09
C ALA A 281 3.68 1.78 -5.71
N ALA A 282 3.38 0.66 -5.02
CA ALA A 282 2.03 0.31 -4.58
C ALA A 282 1.54 1.14 -3.38
N HIS A 283 2.45 1.57 -2.52
CA HIS A 283 2.08 2.13 -1.22
C HIS A 283 1.52 3.56 -1.27
N THR A 284 1.59 4.30 -2.37
CA THR A 284 1.25 5.73 -2.41
C THR A 284 -0.19 5.99 -2.88
N PRO A 285 -1.05 6.61 -2.06
CA PRO A 285 -2.39 7.03 -2.50
C PRO A 285 -2.34 8.05 -3.64
N ASP A 286 -3.28 7.95 -4.57
CA ASP A 286 -3.46 8.87 -5.72
C ASP A 286 -2.19 9.16 -6.55
N ASP A 287 -1.21 8.25 -6.49
CA ASP A 287 0.08 8.36 -7.14
C ASP A 287 0.64 6.97 -7.47
N ASN A 288 1.52 6.91 -8.45
CA ASN A 288 2.23 5.68 -8.84
C ASN A 288 1.31 4.50 -9.23
N LEU A 289 1.54 3.30 -8.68
CA LEU A 289 1.07 2.04 -9.26
C LEU A 289 -0.45 1.91 -9.24
N ILE A 290 -1.10 2.52 -8.26
CA ILE A 290 -2.55 2.47 -8.17
C ILE A 290 -3.23 3.17 -9.35
N LEU A 291 -2.64 4.26 -9.85
CA LEU A 291 -3.13 4.96 -11.04
C LEU A 291 -3.03 4.09 -12.29
N LEU A 292 -1.93 3.34 -12.43
CA LEU A 292 -1.76 2.39 -13.52
C LEU A 292 -2.81 1.28 -13.44
N PHE A 293 -3.03 0.69 -12.26
CA PHE A 293 -4.06 -0.34 -12.09
C PHE A 293 -5.48 0.17 -12.37
N ARG A 294 -5.82 1.41 -11.97
CA ARG A 294 -7.10 2.06 -12.33
C ARG A 294 -7.27 2.10 -13.85
N GLN A 295 -6.27 2.61 -14.57
CA GLN A 295 -6.31 2.76 -16.04
C GLN A 295 -6.39 1.40 -16.74
N LEU A 296 -5.55 0.43 -16.34
CA LEU A 296 -5.53 -0.91 -16.92
C LEU A 296 -6.86 -1.65 -16.69
N THR A 297 -7.40 -1.60 -15.47
CA THR A 297 -8.70 -2.21 -15.15
C THR A 297 -9.82 -1.62 -16.01
N ALA A 298 -9.83 -0.29 -16.18
CA ALA A 298 -10.86 0.40 -16.95
C ALA A 298 -10.73 0.17 -18.47
N ARG A 299 -9.51 0.07 -19.02
CA ARG A 299 -9.27 0.23 -20.46
C ARG A 299 -8.61 -0.95 -21.15
N HIS A 300 -7.92 -1.82 -20.42
CA HIS A 300 -7.04 -2.84 -21.03
C HIS A 300 -7.63 -4.25 -20.91
N ALA A 301 -8.02 -4.83 -22.04
CA ALA A 301 -8.65 -6.16 -22.09
C ALA A 301 -7.73 -7.28 -21.59
N GLY A 302 -6.46 -7.31 -22.02
CA GLY A 302 -5.48 -8.32 -21.57
C GLY A 302 -5.29 -8.32 -20.05
N PHE A 303 -5.09 -7.15 -19.44
CA PHE A 303 -5.07 -6.98 -18.00
C PHE A 303 -6.33 -7.49 -17.31
N ARG A 304 -7.53 -7.13 -17.79
CA ARG A 304 -8.79 -7.66 -17.22
C ARG A 304 -8.89 -9.18 -17.30
N ALA A 305 -8.35 -9.81 -18.34
CA ALA A 305 -8.30 -11.27 -18.42
C ALA A 305 -7.33 -11.88 -17.39
N GLN A 306 -6.25 -11.18 -17.04
CA GLN A 306 -5.29 -11.62 -16.02
C GLN A 306 -5.74 -11.29 -14.58
N PHE A 307 -6.57 -10.26 -14.41
CA PHE A 307 -7.09 -9.78 -13.12
C PHE A 307 -8.61 -9.54 -13.17
N PRO A 308 -9.41 -10.59 -13.45
CA PRO A 308 -10.86 -10.47 -13.67
C PRO A 308 -11.65 -10.03 -12.42
N GLU A 309 -11.03 -10.13 -11.24
CA GLU A 309 -11.58 -9.66 -9.97
C GLU A 309 -11.50 -8.16 -9.77
N LEU A 310 -10.67 -7.45 -10.54
CA LEU A 310 -10.51 -6.02 -10.38
C LEU A 310 -11.62 -5.26 -11.10
N ALA A 311 -12.11 -4.21 -10.45
CA ALA A 311 -13.09 -3.29 -11.00
C ALA A 311 -12.75 -1.86 -10.61
N VAL A 312 -13.13 -0.90 -11.46
CA VAL A 312 -13.11 0.52 -11.09
C VAL A 312 -14.55 0.93 -10.78
N GLN A 313 -14.77 1.44 -9.57
CA GLN A 313 -16.03 2.04 -9.13
C GLN A 313 -15.72 3.41 -8.55
N GLU A 314 -16.46 4.43 -9.00
CA GLU A 314 -16.29 5.83 -8.54
C GLU A 314 -14.83 6.32 -8.66
N GLY A 315 -14.15 5.91 -9.73
CA GLY A 315 -12.75 6.27 -9.99
C GLY A 315 -11.72 5.56 -9.10
N ARG A 316 -12.14 4.68 -8.19
CA ARG A 316 -11.28 3.89 -7.30
C ARG A 316 -11.26 2.40 -7.67
N LEU A 317 -10.12 1.77 -7.47
CA LEU A 317 -9.86 0.36 -7.68
C LEU A 317 -10.47 -0.47 -6.54
N HIS A 318 -11.26 -1.45 -6.93
CA HIS A 318 -11.91 -2.39 -6.05
C HIS A 318 -11.58 -3.81 -6.48
N ARG A 319 -11.62 -4.73 -5.52
CA ARG A 319 -11.60 -6.17 -5.75
C ARG A 319 -12.99 -6.74 -5.51
N ARG A 320 -13.48 -7.53 -6.46
CA ARG A 320 -14.68 -8.36 -6.33
C ARG A 320 -14.36 -9.54 -5.44
N LEU A 321 -15.11 -9.65 -4.34
CA LEU A 321 -15.08 -10.77 -3.41
C LEU A 321 -16.30 -11.68 -3.63
N ASP A 322 -16.31 -12.81 -2.93
CA ASP A 322 -17.47 -13.71 -2.89
C ASP A 322 -18.75 -12.96 -2.52
N GLY A 323 -19.87 -13.40 -3.11
CA GLY A 323 -21.16 -12.73 -2.93
C GLY A 323 -21.31 -11.39 -3.67
N GLY A 324 -20.36 -11.03 -4.54
CA GLY A 324 -20.43 -9.81 -5.36
C GLY A 324 -20.02 -8.53 -4.63
N VAL A 325 -19.52 -8.63 -3.40
CA VAL A 325 -19.06 -7.49 -2.61
C VAL A 325 -17.83 -6.86 -3.25
N LEU A 326 -17.83 -5.53 -3.39
CA LEU A 326 -16.68 -4.76 -3.85
C LEU A 326 -15.91 -4.21 -2.65
N ALA A 327 -14.67 -4.66 -2.47
CA ALA A 327 -13.76 -4.14 -1.47
C ALA A 327 -12.80 -3.15 -2.12
N SER A 328 -12.80 -1.91 -1.64
CA SER A 328 -11.82 -0.90 -2.11
C SER A 328 -10.42 -1.34 -1.73
N LEU A 329 -9.50 -1.28 -2.71
CA LEU A 329 -8.07 -1.46 -2.48
C LEU A 329 -7.38 -0.14 -2.13
N GLU A 330 -8.12 0.96 -2.15
CA GLU A 330 -7.61 2.32 -2.10
C GLU A 330 -7.93 3.02 -0.78
N ARG A 331 -8.18 2.26 0.28
CA ARG A 331 -8.31 2.84 1.62
C ARG A 331 -6.94 3.35 2.06
N GLU A 332 -6.95 4.57 2.58
CA GLU A 332 -5.74 5.27 3.00
C GLU A 332 -5.53 5.07 4.49
N TYR A 333 -4.34 4.60 4.86
CA TYR A 333 -3.98 4.33 6.25
C TYR A 333 -2.74 5.15 6.64
N PRO A 334 -2.72 5.76 7.83
CA PRO A 334 -1.52 6.42 8.32
C PRO A 334 -0.39 5.40 8.55
N ARG A 335 0.83 5.76 8.18
CA ARG A 335 1.98 4.90 8.47
C ARG A 335 2.31 4.91 9.96
N PRO A 336 2.54 3.74 10.60
CA PRO A 336 2.80 3.67 12.04
C PRO A 336 3.95 4.57 12.52
N GLN A 337 5.06 4.62 11.78
CA GLN A 337 6.23 5.44 12.15
C GLN A 337 6.17 6.87 11.62
N LYS A 338 5.23 7.18 10.72
CA LYS A 338 5.07 8.49 10.09
C LYS A 338 3.59 8.75 9.79
N PRO A 339 2.77 9.09 10.80
CA PRO A 339 1.31 9.14 10.65
C PRO A 339 0.81 10.15 9.61
N GLN A 340 1.63 11.14 9.26
CA GLN A 340 1.37 12.14 8.22
C GLN A 340 1.59 11.60 6.79
N GLU A 341 2.27 10.45 6.63
CA GLU A 341 2.38 9.75 5.36
C GLU A 341 1.29 8.67 5.32
N LEU A 342 0.38 8.77 4.35
CA LEU A 342 -0.66 7.77 4.12
C LEU A 342 -0.15 6.66 3.18
N ASN A 343 -0.68 5.45 3.34
CA ASN A 343 -0.41 4.34 2.44
C ASN A 343 -1.67 3.55 2.03
N LEU A 344 -1.53 2.69 1.02
CA LEU A 344 -2.58 1.82 0.50
C LEU A 344 -2.38 0.36 0.95
N LYS A 345 -2.47 0.10 2.26
CA LYS A 345 -2.25 -1.24 2.84
C LYS A 345 -3.08 -2.34 2.15
N ASP A 346 -4.32 -2.06 1.77
CA ASP A 346 -5.20 -3.03 1.11
C ASP A 346 -4.68 -3.41 -0.29
N PHE A 347 -4.22 -2.43 -1.08
CA PHE A 347 -3.59 -2.67 -2.37
C PHE A 347 -2.23 -3.37 -2.25
N MET A 348 -1.42 -2.96 -1.27
CA MET A 348 -0.15 -3.60 -0.96
C MET A 348 -0.36 -5.09 -0.64
N ASN A 349 -1.29 -5.41 0.26
CA ASN A 349 -1.60 -6.79 0.65
C ASN A 349 -2.19 -7.62 -0.49
N TYR A 350 -2.94 -6.99 -1.40
CA TYR A 350 -3.42 -7.65 -2.61
C TYR A 350 -2.26 -8.10 -3.51
N LEU A 351 -1.21 -7.28 -3.63
CA LEU A 351 -0.03 -7.59 -4.45
C LEU A 351 0.94 -8.52 -3.73
N ASN A 352 1.33 -8.18 -2.50
CA ASN A 352 2.29 -8.89 -1.67
C ASN A 352 1.76 -8.99 -0.22
N PRO A 353 1.07 -10.08 0.15
CA PRO A 353 0.38 -10.21 1.43
C PRO A 353 1.32 -10.48 2.62
N ASP A 354 2.52 -10.99 2.37
CA ASP A 354 3.48 -11.33 3.43
C ASP A 354 4.83 -10.64 3.15
N PRO A 355 5.11 -9.49 3.79
CA PRO A 355 6.37 -8.79 3.59
C PRO A 355 7.58 -9.52 4.19
N ALA A 356 7.38 -10.61 4.95
CA ALA A 356 8.44 -11.36 5.61
C ALA A 356 8.84 -12.64 4.86
N ALA A 357 8.14 -13.00 3.78
CA ALA A 357 8.44 -14.18 2.98
C ALA A 357 8.00 -14.02 1.52
N VAL A 358 8.74 -14.66 0.60
CA VAL A 358 8.30 -14.72 -0.81
C VAL A 358 7.08 -15.62 -0.92
N GLY A 359 5.96 -15.05 -1.33
CA GLY A 359 4.65 -15.70 -1.32
C GLY A 359 4.17 -16.09 -2.72
N ARG A 360 3.26 -17.08 -2.78
CA ARG A 360 2.65 -17.49 -4.05
C ARG A 360 1.86 -16.34 -4.72
N VAL A 361 1.08 -15.59 -3.95
CA VAL A 361 0.26 -14.48 -4.47
C VAL A 361 1.13 -13.38 -5.10
N GLU A 362 2.22 -13.02 -4.41
CA GLU A 362 3.23 -12.08 -4.89
C GLU A 362 3.82 -12.53 -6.23
N LEU A 363 4.25 -13.78 -6.33
CA LEU A 363 4.80 -14.35 -7.55
C LEU A 363 3.79 -14.43 -8.70
N GLU A 364 2.54 -14.80 -8.42
CA GLU A 364 1.50 -14.87 -9.45
C GLU A 364 1.14 -13.49 -10.00
N ASN A 365 1.01 -12.48 -9.14
CA ASN A 365 0.75 -11.11 -9.55
C ASN A 365 1.92 -10.55 -10.36
N ALA A 366 3.16 -10.76 -9.90
CA ALA A 366 4.36 -10.39 -10.64
C ALA A 366 4.43 -11.07 -12.02
N ALA A 367 4.21 -12.39 -12.08
CA ALA A 367 4.25 -13.13 -13.33
C ALA A 367 3.24 -12.61 -14.37
N ARG A 368 2.03 -12.25 -13.94
CA ARG A 368 1.00 -11.71 -14.84
C ARG A 368 1.35 -10.33 -15.38
N LEU A 369 1.88 -9.46 -14.55
CA LEU A 369 2.34 -8.14 -14.98
C LEU A 369 3.53 -8.25 -15.93
N VAL A 370 4.50 -9.13 -15.62
CA VAL A 370 5.65 -9.43 -16.49
C VAL A 370 5.21 -9.98 -17.84
N LEU A 371 4.26 -10.92 -17.87
CA LEU A 371 3.68 -11.45 -19.11
C LEU A 371 3.10 -10.34 -19.99
N LEU A 372 2.26 -9.48 -19.40
CA LEU A 372 1.62 -8.37 -20.13
C LEU A 372 2.67 -7.39 -20.66
N ALA A 373 3.62 -6.97 -19.83
CA ALA A 373 4.69 -6.06 -20.24
C ALA A 373 5.59 -6.63 -21.34
N ASN A 374 5.79 -7.95 -21.37
CA ASN A 374 6.58 -8.61 -22.41
C ASN A 374 5.87 -8.71 -23.76
N GLY A 375 4.54 -8.84 -23.76
CA GLY A 375 3.78 -9.24 -24.94
C GLY A 375 2.78 -8.20 -25.49
N ASP A 376 2.46 -7.15 -24.73
CA ASP A 376 1.41 -6.21 -25.09
C ASP A 376 1.93 -4.75 -25.10
N ALA A 377 2.04 -4.17 -26.30
CA ALA A 377 2.49 -2.79 -26.45
C ALA A 377 1.49 -1.79 -25.84
N SER A 378 0.19 -2.06 -25.91
CA SER A 378 -0.84 -1.18 -25.35
C SER A 378 -0.83 -1.16 -23.82
N PHE A 379 -0.39 -2.25 -23.19
CA PHE A 379 -0.08 -2.30 -21.76
C PHE A 379 1.06 -1.33 -21.41
N ASN A 380 2.14 -1.39 -22.20
CA ASN A 380 3.31 -0.53 -22.02
C ASN A 380 3.00 0.94 -22.29
N ASP A 381 2.19 1.26 -23.29
CA ASP A 381 1.72 2.62 -23.57
C ASP A 381 0.98 3.23 -22.38
N LEU A 382 0.16 2.45 -21.66
CA LEU A 382 -0.50 2.89 -20.44
C LEU A 382 0.48 3.12 -19.29
N GLN A 383 1.55 2.31 -19.17
CA GLN A 383 2.64 2.60 -18.22
C GLN A 383 3.28 3.96 -18.53
N VAL A 384 3.57 4.24 -19.81
CA VAL A 384 4.20 5.51 -20.22
C VAL A 384 3.28 6.69 -19.94
N ASN A 385 2.01 6.58 -20.32
CA ASN A 385 1.02 7.62 -20.08
C ASN A 385 0.97 8.00 -18.58
N VAL A 386 0.80 7.00 -17.70
CA VAL A 386 0.73 7.25 -16.25
C VAL A 386 2.03 7.86 -15.71
N ALA A 387 3.20 7.39 -16.16
CA ALA A 387 4.48 7.97 -15.75
C ALA A 387 4.65 9.44 -16.17
N VAL A 388 4.22 9.79 -17.38
CA VAL A 388 4.24 11.17 -17.90
C VAL A 388 3.23 12.03 -17.13
N GLU A 389 2.00 11.55 -16.90
CA GLU A 389 0.98 12.27 -16.13
C GLU A 389 1.46 12.57 -14.72
N ILE A 390 2.04 11.58 -14.02
CA ILE A 390 2.59 11.75 -12.67
C ILE A 390 3.71 12.79 -12.68
N SER A 391 4.68 12.63 -13.58
CA SER A 391 5.85 13.51 -13.66
C SER A 391 5.45 14.94 -13.94
N MET A 392 4.59 15.16 -14.94
CA MET A 392 4.15 16.51 -15.31
C MET A 392 3.21 17.12 -14.26
N ARG A 393 2.36 16.33 -13.61
CA ARG A 393 1.55 16.78 -12.47
C ARG A 393 2.44 17.26 -11.33
N LYS A 394 3.47 16.51 -10.95
CA LYS A 394 4.41 16.89 -9.89
C LYS A 394 5.23 18.13 -10.28
N LEU A 395 5.69 18.20 -11.53
CA LEU A 395 6.40 19.37 -12.04
C LEU A 395 5.54 20.64 -11.92
N ARG A 396 4.28 20.59 -12.36
CA ARG A 396 3.33 21.72 -12.28
C ARG A 396 2.92 22.08 -10.85
N ARG A 397 2.53 21.09 -10.04
CA ARG A 397 1.85 21.33 -8.76
C ARG A 397 2.77 21.39 -7.55
N LEU A 398 3.99 20.84 -7.67
CA LEU A 398 4.93 20.77 -6.55
C LEU A 398 6.24 21.49 -6.90
N TYR A 399 6.92 21.06 -7.95
CA TYR A 399 8.30 21.48 -8.19
C TYR A 399 8.40 22.93 -8.66
N ASP A 400 7.54 23.35 -9.60
CA ASP A 400 7.50 24.76 -10.01
C ASP A 400 7.15 25.71 -8.84
N PRO A 401 6.09 25.46 -8.03
CA PRO A 401 5.85 26.26 -6.83
C PRO A 401 7.00 26.28 -5.82
N TRP A 402 7.78 25.20 -5.70
CA TRP A 402 8.91 25.15 -4.76
C TRP A 402 10.14 25.93 -5.25
N TYR A 403 10.34 26.04 -6.57
CA TYR A 403 11.61 26.44 -7.17
C TYR A 403 11.55 27.53 -8.23
N GLY A 404 10.37 27.93 -8.70
CA GLY A 404 10.21 28.86 -9.82
C GLY A 404 10.82 28.29 -11.10
N LEU A 405 10.20 27.24 -11.65
CA LEU A 405 10.69 26.53 -12.82
C LEU A 405 10.19 27.13 -14.14
N ASP A 406 9.26 28.08 -14.10
CA ASP A 406 8.84 28.83 -15.29
C ASP A 406 10.05 29.45 -16.04
N GLY A 407 10.11 29.22 -17.35
CA GLY A 407 11.22 29.61 -18.22
C GLY A 407 12.52 28.82 -18.04
N ARG A 408 12.60 27.84 -17.12
CA ARG A 408 13.80 27.02 -16.95
C ARG A 408 13.88 25.94 -18.03
N SER A 409 15.10 25.60 -18.44
CA SER A 409 15.36 24.51 -19.39
C SER A 409 14.75 23.19 -18.90
N ASP A 410 14.22 22.44 -19.85
CA ASP A 410 13.81 21.04 -19.73
C ASP A 410 14.87 20.12 -19.08
N LEU A 411 16.17 20.36 -19.28
CA LEU A 411 17.27 19.66 -18.60
C LEU A 411 17.26 19.92 -17.09
N VAL A 412 17.07 21.17 -16.68
CA VAL A 412 16.99 21.55 -15.27
C VAL A 412 15.75 20.95 -14.63
N CYS A 413 14.61 21.05 -15.31
CA CYS A 413 13.35 20.48 -14.84
C CYS A 413 13.44 18.96 -14.68
N THR A 414 14.11 18.28 -15.62
CA THR A 414 14.34 16.83 -15.57
C THR A 414 15.23 16.45 -14.39
N ALA A 415 16.34 17.16 -14.16
CA ALA A 415 17.21 16.90 -13.01
C ALA A 415 16.48 17.10 -11.67
N VAL A 416 15.67 18.15 -11.55
CA VAL A 416 14.82 18.39 -10.36
C VAL A 416 13.80 17.28 -10.16
N ALA A 417 13.14 16.84 -11.23
CA ALA A 417 12.17 15.76 -11.17
C ALA A 417 12.81 14.44 -10.71
N ASP A 418 13.99 14.09 -11.24
CA ASP A 418 14.73 12.89 -10.82
C ASP A 418 15.13 12.93 -9.33
N ILE A 419 15.66 14.06 -8.84
CA ILE A 419 16.03 14.25 -7.43
C ILE A 419 14.87 13.95 -6.49
N HIS A 420 13.68 14.46 -6.81
CA HIS A 420 12.51 14.28 -5.96
C HIS A 420 11.80 12.95 -6.16
N HIS A 421 11.79 12.39 -7.38
CA HIS A 421 11.25 11.07 -7.63
C HIS A 421 11.98 10.01 -6.77
N GLN A 422 13.31 10.13 -6.73
CA GLN A 422 14.19 9.21 -6.01
C GLN A 422 14.28 9.50 -4.50
N GLY A 423 13.80 10.66 -4.04
CA GLY A 423 13.91 11.10 -2.64
C GLY A 423 15.34 11.38 -2.16
N ARG A 424 16.23 11.88 -3.04
CA ARG A 424 17.69 11.97 -2.78
C ARG A 424 18.23 13.38 -2.52
N GLY A 425 17.35 14.36 -2.36
CA GLY A 425 17.74 15.75 -2.12
C GLY A 425 16.66 16.55 -1.39
N SER A 426 17.12 17.42 -0.51
CA SER A 426 16.28 18.40 0.17
C SER A 426 15.94 19.59 -0.74
N LYS A 427 14.86 20.31 -0.40
CA LYS A 427 14.49 21.55 -1.09
C LYS A 427 15.60 22.61 -1.02
N THR A 428 16.35 22.63 0.08
CA THR A 428 17.45 23.58 0.30
C THR A 428 18.60 23.33 -0.66
N GLU A 429 19.02 22.08 -0.82
CA GLU A 429 20.09 21.71 -1.76
C GLU A 429 19.71 22.05 -3.21
N VAL A 430 18.47 21.72 -3.61
CA VAL A 430 17.97 22.04 -4.95
C VAL A 430 17.98 23.56 -5.19
N ARG A 431 17.49 24.37 -4.23
CA ARG A 431 17.54 25.84 -4.34
C ARG A 431 18.96 26.38 -4.45
N ALA A 432 19.90 25.85 -3.67
CA ALA A 432 21.29 26.26 -3.71
C ALA A 432 21.94 25.94 -5.08
N ALA A 433 21.61 24.78 -5.68
CA ALA A 433 22.07 24.41 -7.01
C ALA A 433 21.45 25.31 -8.10
N LEU A 434 20.15 25.61 -8.02
CA LEU A 434 19.46 26.51 -8.95
C LEU A 434 19.94 27.97 -8.84
N GLY A 435 20.46 28.38 -7.68
CA GLY A 435 21.05 29.72 -7.48
C GLY A 435 22.40 29.93 -8.17
N LYS A 436 23.01 28.90 -8.76
CA LYS A 436 24.28 29.05 -9.49
C LYS A 436 24.06 29.76 -10.82
N SER A 437 25.00 30.63 -11.19
CA SER A 437 24.95 31.37 -12.45
C SER A 437 25.30 30.47 -13.64
N GLY A 438 24.35 30.32 -14.57
CA GLY A 438 24.51 29.60 -15.83
C GLY A 438 24.10 28.12 -15.77
N LEU A 439 23.52 27.64 -16.87
CA LEU A 439 22.93 26.30 -17.00
C LEU A 439 23.91 25.17 -16.65
N VAL A 440 25.15 25.26 -17.13
CA VAL A 440 26.18 24.21 -16.90
C VAL A 440 26.47 24.04 -15.42
N LYS A 441 26.60 25.15 -14.67
CA LYS A 441 26.86 25.11 -13.23
C LYS A 441 25.65 24.58 -12.46
N GLN A 442 24.44 25.02 -12.82
CA GLN A 442 23.21 24.49 -12.23
C GLN A 442 23.10 22.97 -12.41
N LEU A 443 23.25 22.46 -13.62
CA LEU A 443 23.17 21.03 -13.89
C LEU A 443 24.27 20.23 -13.18
N THR A 444 25.49 20.77 -13.13
CA THR A 444 26.60 20.13 -12.40
C THR A 444 26.26 19.97 -10.92
N GLU A 445 25.74 21.02 -10.29
CA GLU A 445 25.39 20.97 -8.86
C GLU A 445 24.15 20.10 -8.61
N LEU A 446 23.12 20.18 -9.46
CA LEU A 446 21.94 19.31 -9.36
C LEU A 446 22.33 17.82 -9.45
N CYS A 447 23.21 17.46 -10.39
CA CYS A 447 23.68 16.09 -10.55
C CYS A 447 24.56 15.60 -9.38
N ARG A 448 25.02 16.48 -8.48
CA ARG A 448 25.82 16.11 -7.30
C ARG A 448 24.97 15.91 -6.03
N ILE A 449 23.71 16.31 -6.04
CA ILE A 449 22.84 16.17 -4.89
C ILE A 449 22.68 14.68 -4.55
N GLY A 450 23.04 14.32 -3.31
CA GLY A 450 23.06 12.94 -2.82
C GLY A 450 24.36 12.16 -3.07
N ALA A 451 25.41 12.77 -3.64
CA ALA A 451 26.65 12.07 -4.01
C ALA A 451 27.37 11.39 -2.83
N GLY A 452 27.21 11.89 -1.60
CA GLY A 452 27.80 11.28 -0.41
C GLY A 452 27.25 9.89 -0.09
N SER A 453 26.03 9.57 -0.54
CA SER A 453 25.38 8.27 -0.31
C SER A 453 25.10 7.51 -1.60
N TYR A 454 25.02 8.20 -2.75
CA TYR A 454 24.59 7.64 -4.03
C TYR A 454 25.44 8.14 -5.22
N PRO A 455 26.77 7.91 -5.23
CA PRO A 455 27.66 8.43 -6.27
C PRO A 455 27.39 7.87 -7.67
N GLU A 456 27.08 6.57 -7.79
CA GLU A 456 26.79 5.92 -9.07
C GLU A 456 25.53 6.46 -9.74
N ARG A 457 24.51 6.77 -8.94
CA ARG A 457 23.27 7.40 -9.40
C ARG A 457 23.54 8.81 -9.92
N CYS A 458 24.33 9.61 -9.20
CA CYS A 458 24.72 10.94 -9.64
C CYS A 458 25.43 10.91 -11.01
N ALA A 459 26.33 9.93 -11.20
CA ALA A 459 26.98 9.69 -12.49
C ALA A 459 25.98 9.26 -13.57
N SER A 460 25.03 8.39 -13.22
CA SER A 460 23.98 7.89 -14.14
C SER A 460 23.03 9.00 -14.60
N LEU A 461 22.57 9.86 -13.69
CA LEU A 461 21.73 11.02 -14.00
C LEU A 461 22.45 11.96 -14.98
N ARG A 462 23.71 12.31 -14.69
CA ARG A 462 24.49 13.17 -15.58
C ARG A 462 24.63 12.56 -16.98
N LYS A 463 25.00 11.29 -17.06
CA LYS A 463 25.13 10.56 -18.33
C LYS A 463 23.81 10.52 -19.11
N ALA A 464 22.68 10.30 -18.42
CA ALA A 464 21.37 10.25 -19.04
C ALA A 464 20.93 11.63 -19.58
N LEU A 465 21.17 12.71 -18.83
CA LEU A 465 20.91 14.08 -19.30
C LEU A 465 21.78 14.45 -20.50
N ASP A 466 23.08 14.16 -20.45
CA ASP A 466 24.01 14.42 -21.55
C ASP A 466 23.59 13.66 -22.81
N LYS A 467 23.17 12.40 -22.67
CA LYS A 467 22.64 11.59 -23.78
C LYS A 467 21.34 12.17 -24.33
N ALA A 468 20.36 12.50 -23.48
CA ALA A 468 19.09 13.07 -23.93
C ALA A 468 19.28 14.40 -24.67
N LYS A 469 20.25 15.21 -24.23
CA LYS A 469 20.67 16.43 -24.94
C LYS A 469 21.30 16.12 -26.29
N ALA A 470 22.26 15.19 -26.34
CA ALA A 470 22.94 14.81 -27.57
C ALA A 470 21.97 14.22 -28.62
N ASP A 471 20.96 13.47 -28.17
CA ASP A 471 19.91 12.91 -29.02
C ASP A 471 18.87 13.95 -29.47
N GLY A 472 18.99 15.22 -29.03
CA GLY A 472 18.06 16.31 -29.36
C GLY A 472 16.69 16.21 -28.68
N LEU A 473 16.56 15.36 -27.65
CA LEU A 473 15.31 15.12 -26.93
C LEU A 473 15.10 16.07 -25.74
N LEU A 474 16.20 16.66 -25.24
CA LEU A 474 16.21 17.73 -24.23
C LEU A 474 17.20 18.83 -24.62
N GLY A 475 17.08 20.00 -24.00
CA GLY A 475 17.99 21.14 -24.16
C GLY A 475 17.51 22.18 -25.16
N SER A 476 16.34 21.98 -25.75
CA SER A 476 15.72 22.89 -26.74
C SER A 476 14.38 23.47 -26.26
N ALA A 477 13.90 23.06 -25.09
CA ALA A 477 12.63 23.53 -24.53
C ALA A 477 12.81 24.15 -23.13
N VAL A 478 11.83 24.98 -22.77
CA VAL A 478 11.67 25.55 -21.43
C VAL A 478 10.32 25.15 -20.85
N PHE A 479 10.25 25.01 -19.53
CA PHE A 479 8.97 24.81 -18.85
C PHE A 479 8.16 26.10 -18.88
N ASP A 480 6.88 25.98 -19.20
CA ASP A 480 5.93 27.08 -19.26
C ASP A 480 4.85 26.85 -18.21
N ARG A 481 4.79 27.71 -17.20
CA ARG A 481 3.83 27.56 -16.09
C ARG A 481 2.38 27.66 -16.56
N ALA A 482 2.10 28.52 -17.54
CA ALA A 482 0.74 28.81 -18.01
C ALA A 482 0.07 27.58 -18.63
N SER A 483 0.76 26.92 -19.56
CA SER A 483 0.32 25.64 -20.14
C SER A 483 0.62 24.45 -19.22
N GLY A 484 1.62 24.59 -18.35
CA GLY A 484 2.14 23.52 -17.53
C GLY A 484 2.81 22.40 -18.34
N LEU A 485 3.33 22.75 -19.52
CA LEU A 485 4.02 21.89 -20.46
C LEU A 485 5.39 22.49 -20.82
N PHE A 486 6.17 21.77 -21.63
CA PHE A 486 7.41 22.30 -22.21
C PHE A 486 7.12 22.94 -23.56
N LYS A 487 7.72 24.12 -23.82
CA LYS A 487 7.65 24.82 -25.11
C LYS A 487 9.04 25.08 -25.68
N PRO A 488 9.21 25.19 -27.00
CA PRO A 488 10.50 25.53 -27.61
C PRO A 488 11.11 26.81 -27.03
N SER A 489 12.43 26.83 -26.85
CA SER A 489 13.17 27.97 -26.26
C SER A 489 13.33 29.15 -27.21
N THR A 490 13.10 28.96 -28.51
CA THR A 490 13.10 30.01 -29.55
C THR A 490 11.83 29.90 -30.42
N GLY A 491 11.25 31.05 -30.79
CA GLY A 491 10.18 31.11 -31.81
C GLY A 491 8.72 31.13 -31.31
N TRP A 492 8.45 31.37 -30.03
CA TRP A 492 7.09 31.62 -29.54
C TRP A 492 6.89 33.12 -29.27
N ILE A 493 6.27 33.82 -30.22
CA ILE A 493 5.68 35.14 -29.98
C ILE A 493 4.41 34.89 -29.16
N ALA A 494 4.32 35.53 -27.99
CA ALA A 494 3.16 35.46 -27.11
C ALA A 494 1.89 36.03 -27.75
#